data_AF-A0A950WEA6-F1
#
_entry.id   AF-A0A950WEA6-F1
#
_cell.length_a   1.000
_cell.length_b   1.000
_cell.length_c   1.000
_cell.angle_alpha   90.00
_cell.angle_beta   90.00
_cell.angle_gamma   90.00
#
_symmetry.space_group_name_H-M   'P 1'
#
loop_
_entity.id
_entity.type
_entity.pdbx_description
1 polymer ?
#
loop_
_entity_poly.entity_id
_entity_poly.type
_entity_poly.pdbx_seq_one_letter_code
_entity_poly.pdbx_strand_id
1 'polypeptide(L)' 'MTRVKDIPPGTVFGRLTVVRMLPNVDKDKKALFEVRCSYGNTLTTQGTKLRSGRKKSCGCLGESFPHSDGKAKAFDQARS' A
#
# COMPACT_ATOMS: atom_id res chain seq x y z
N MET A 1 -11.68 -16.94 -16.76
CA MET A 1 -11.74 -15.46 -16.69
C MET A 1 -11.84 -15.03 -15.23
N THR A 2 -10.79 -15.19 -14.42
CA THR A 2 -10.87 -14.82 -13.01
C THR A 2 -10.52 -13.35 -12.91
N ARG A 3 -11.54 -12.49 -13.05
CA ARG A 3 -11.44 -11.03 -12.92
C ARG A 3 -10.67 -10.74 -11.63
N VAL A 4 -9.40 -10.35 -11.77
CA VAL A 4 -8.55 -9.92 -10.67
C VAL A 4 -9.16 -8.61 -10.18
N LYS A 5 -10.17 -8.76 -9.32
CA LYS A 5 -10.27 -8.06 -8.05
C LYS A 5 -9.87 -6.59 -8.20
N ASP A 6 -10.59 -5.89 -9.07
CA ASP A 6 -10.46 -4.46 -9.29
C ASP A 6 -11.06 -3.76 -8.06
N ILE A 7 -10.25 -3.00 -7.34
CA ILE A 7 -10.75 -2.16 -6.27
C ILE A 7 -11.08 -0.83 -6.94
N PRO A 8 -12.36 -0.42 -7.00
CA PRO A 8 -12.72 0.76 -7.72
C PRO A 8 -12.08 2.01 -7.07
N PRO A 9 -11.62 2.98 -7.88
CA PRO A 9 -11.16 4.26 -7.36
C PRO A 9 -12.29 4.94 -6.58
N GLY A 10 -11.94 5.63 -5.50
CA GLY A 10 -12.90 6.19 -4.53
C GLY A 10 -13.23 5.28 -3.35
N THR A 11 -12.81 4.01 -3.37
CA THR A 11 -13.05 3.10 -2.23
C THR A 11 -12.25 3.53 -1.01
N VAL A 12 -12.91 3.70 0.14
CA VAL A 12 -12.26 4.08 1.40
C VAL A 12 -11.99 2.83 2.25
N PHE A 13 -10.74 2.61 2.61
CA PHE A 13 -10.26 1.59 3.54
C PHE A 13 -9.72 2.25 4.82
N GLY A 14 -10.57 2.37 5.84
CA GLY A 14 -10.19 3.06 7.08
C GLY A 14 -9.96 4.55 6.83
N ARG A 15 -8.71 5.01 6.92
CA ARG A 15 -8.32 6.42 6.65
C ARG A 15 -7.66 6.63 5.27
N LEU A 16 -7.67 5.60 4.42
CA LEU A 16 -7.03 5.60 3.11
C LEU A 16 -8.10 5.50 2.02
N THR A 17 -8.02 6.32 1.00
CA THR A 17 -8.94 6.34 -0.15
C THR A 17 -8.20 5.87 -1.39
N VAL A 18 -8.72 4.88 -2.10
CA VAL A 18 -8.10 4.41 -3.35
C VAL A 18 -8.23 5.48 -4.41
N VAL A 19 -7.11 5.88 -5.00
CA VAL A 19 -7.08 6.85 -6.10
C VAL A 19 -7.14 6.13 -7.43
N ARG A 20 -6.28 5.12 -7.63
CA ARG A 20 -6.21 4.33 -8.86
C ARG A 20 -5.35 3.08 -8.67
N MET A 21 -5.53 2.10 -9.55
CA MET A 21 -4.58 1.01 -9.71
C MET A 21 -3.35 1.49 -10.48
N LEU A 22 -2.17 1.08 -10.04
CA LEU A 22 -0.93 1.33 -10.76
C LEU A 22 -0.69 0.21 -11.79
N PRO A 23 -0.10 0.54 -12.95
CA PRO A 23 0.31 -0.47 -13.93
C PRO A 23 1.48 -1.33 -13.40
N ASN A 24 2.16 -0.87 -12.35
CA ASN A 24 3.26 -1.58 -11.73
C ASN A 24 2.78 -2.66 -10.76
N VAL A 25 3.57 -3.73 -10.65
CA VAL A 25 3.35 -4.81 -9.71
C VAL A 25 4.48 -4.91 -8.70
N ASP A 26 4.19 -5.44 -7.52
CA ASP A 26 5.21 -5.76 -6.51
C ASP A 26 6.15 -6.89 -7.00
N LYS A 27 7.22 -7.16 -6.24
CA LYS A 27 8.12 -8.30 -6.45
C LYS A 27 7.37 -9.63 -6.48
N ASP A 28 6.24 -9.73 -5.78
CA ASP A 28 5.34 -10.90 -5.78
C ASP A 28 4.28 -10.86 -6.90
N LYS A 29 4.46 -10.03 -7.93
CA LYS A 29 3.54 -9.84 -9.07
C LYS A 29 2.12 -9.44 -8.67
N LYS A 30 1.98 -8.74 -7.53
CA LYS A 30 0.67 -8.24 -7.05
C LYS A 30 0.42 -6.83 -7.55
N ALA A 31 -0.83 -6.59 -7.97
CA ALA A 31 -1.33 -5.28 -8.32
C ALA A 31 -1.12 -4.28 -7.17
N LEU A 32 -0.50 -3.16 -7.50
CA LEU A 32 -0.31 -2.03 -6.60
C LEU A 32 -1.42 -1.00 -6.83
N PHE A 33 -1.83 -0.36 -5.75
CA PHE A 33 -2.86 0.66 -5.73
C PHE A 33 -2.31 1.90 -5.07
N GLU A 34 -2.52 3.03 -5.72
CA GLU A 34 -2.26 4.36 -5.17
C GLU A 34 -3.44 4.73 -4.28
N VAL A 35 -3.15 5.05 -3.02
CA VAL A 35 -4.13 5.43 -2.02
C VAL A 35 -3.76 6.77 -1.40
N ARG A 36 -4.76 7.61 -1.17
CA ARG A 36 -4.64 8.91 -0.53
C ARG A 36 -5.21 8.87 0.87
N CYS A 37 -4.37 9.23 1.81
CA CYS A 37 -4.69 9.41 3.21
C CYS A 37 -5.53 10.68 3.41
N SER A 38 -6.44 10.67 4.39
CA SER A 38 -7.22 11.85 4.77
C SER A 38 -6.37 13.05 5.18
N TYR A 39 -5.13 12.82 5.67
CA TYR A 39 -4.15 13.86 5.97
C TYR A 39 -3.47 14.47 4.72
N GLY A 40 -3.83 14.03 3.51
CA GLY A 40 -3.24 14.52 2.25
C GLY A 40 -2.03 13.73 1.75
N ASN A 41 -1.55 12.74 2.50
CA ASN A 41 -0.42 11.89 2.10
C ASN A 41 -0.85 10.83 1.07
N THR A 42 -0.08 10.65 -0.01
CA THR A 42 -0.34 9.61 -1.00
C THR A 42 0.66 8.47 -0.82
N LEU A 43 0.18 7.22 -0.88
CA LEU A 43 0.97 6.02 -0.63
C LEU A 43 0.61 4.92 -1.62
N THR A 44 1.56 4.03 -1.86
CA THR A 44 1.34 2.85 -2.71
C THR A 44 1.25 1.61 -1.85
N THR A 45 0.18 0.83 -2.03
CA THR A 45 -0.03 -0.42 -1.27
C THR A 45 -0.65 -1.51 -2.13
N GLN A 46 -0.48 -2.76 -1.72
CA GLN A 46 -1.06 -3.90 -2.42
C GLN A 46 -2.56 -4.01 -2.12
N GLY A 47 -3.36 -4.33 -3.13
CA GLY A 47 -4.81 -4.52 -2.97
C GLY A 47 -5.16 -5.63 -1.97
N THR A 48 -4.31 -6.64 -1.84
CA THR A 48 -4.42 -7.69 -0.82
C THR A 48 -4.28 -7.16 0.60
N LYS A 49 -3.35 -6.22 0.84
CA LYS A 49 -3.14 -5.59 2.16
C LYS A 49 -4.29 -4.67 2.54
N LEU A 50 -4.90 -4.00 1.56
CA LEU A 50 -6.12 -3.20 1.74
C LEU A 50 -7.29 -4.08 2.19
N ARG A 51 -7.57 -5.17 1.45
CA ARG A 51 -8.64 -6.12 1.79
C ARG A 51 -8.44 -6.84 3.12
N SER A 52 -7.20 -7.26 3.40
CA SER A 52 -6.88 -7.92 4.66
C SER A 52 -6.90 -6.97 5.86
N GLY A 53 -7.03 -5.65 5.65
CA GLY A 53 -6.98 -4.67 6.73
C GLY A 53 -5.63 -4.56 7.43
N ARG A 54 -4.54 -5.08 6.85
CA ARG A 54 -3.19 -4.90 7.40
C ARG A 54 -2.69 -3.46 7.23
N LYS A 55 -3.17 -2.76 6.21
CA LYS A 55 -2.80 -1.36 5.93
C LYS A 55 -4.05 -0.47 5.99
N LYS A 56 -4.36 0.03 7.20
CA LYS A 56 -5.50 0.94 7.46
C LYS A 56 -5.11 2.41 7.60
N SER A 57 -3.80 2.67 7.70
CA SER A 57 -3.25 3.99 7.96
C SER A 57 -1.96 4.23 7.19
N CYS A 58 -1.77 5.50 6.89
CA CYS A 58 -0.64 6.07 6.18
C CYS A 58 0.67 5.95 6.96
N GLY A 59 0.61 5.78 8.28
CA GLY A 59 1.79 5.75 9.15
C GLY A 59 2.40 7.14 9.38
N CYS A 60 1.75 8.22 8.93
CA CYS A 60 2.17 9.60 9.17
C CYS A 60 2.07 10.04 10.64
N LEU A 61 1.51 9.20 11.51
CA LEU A 61 1.58 9.34 12.96
C LEU A 61 2.38 8.14 13.47
N GLY A 62 3.68 8.30 13.68
CA GLY A 62 4.52 7.18 14.08
C GLY A 62 6.01 7.47 14.14
N GLU A 63 6.41 8.59 14.74
CA GLU A 63 7.63 8.55 15.54
C GLU A 63 7.38 7.54 16.69
N SER A 64 8.32 6.63 16.91
CA SER A 64 8.44 5.81 18.13
C SER A 64 7.75 4.45 18.27
N PHE A 65 6.99 3.91 17.30
CA PHE A 65 6.50 2.52 17.43
C PHE A 65 6.63 1.70 16.13
N PRO A 66 7.61 0.77 16.05
CA PRO A 66 7.72 -0.16 14.93
C PRO A 66 6.60 -1.21 15.04
N HIS A 67 5.42 -0.88 14.51
CA HIS A 67 4.39 -1.89 14.32
C HIS A 67 4.86 -2.84 13.20
N SER A 68 5.35 -3.98 13.65
CA SER A 68 5.69 -5.19 12.90
C SER A 68 4.60 -5.56 11.89
N ASP A 69 4.81 -5.24 10.61
CA ASP A 69 4.50 -6.16 9.48
C ASP A 69 5.07 -5.65 8.15
N GLY A 70 6.19 -6.23 7.72
CA GLY A 70 6.49 -6.43 6.30
C GLY A 70 7.41 -5.42 5.61
N LYS A 71 8.72 -5.58 5.85
CA LYS A 71 9.86 -5.27 4.95
C LYS A 71 9.79 -3.96 4.16
N ALA A 72 10.33 -2.89 4.75
CA ALA A 72 11.12 -1.95 3.96
C ALA A 72 12.25 -2.75 3.31
N LYS A 73 12.28 -2.84 1.99
CA LYS A 73 13.42 -3.41 1.28
C LYS A 73 14.56 -2.41 1.46
N ALA A 74 15.51 -2.76 2.32
CA ALA A 74 16.88 -2.30 2.23
C ALA A 74 17.30 -2.36 0.76
N PHE A 75 17.57 -1.20 0.17
CA PHE A 75 18.41 -1.13 -1.01
C PHE A 75 19.83 -1.10 -0.48
N ASP A 76 20.30 -2.28 -0.08
CA ASP A 76 21.70 -2.51 0.22
C ASP A 76 22.42 -2.60 -1.12
N GLN A 77 23.21 -1.57 -1.43
CA GLN A 77 24.21 -1.65 -2.47
C GLN A 77 25.56 -1.37 -1.84
N ALA A 78 26.06 -2.33 -1.05
CA ALA A 78 27.49 -2.46 -0.82
C ALA A 78 28.13 -3.07 -2.08
N ARG A 79 29.16 -2.39 -2.64
CA ARG A 79 30.47 -2.97 -3.00
C ARG A 79 31.34 -1.99 -3.81
N SER A 80 32.40 -1.50 -3.19
CA SER A 80 33.77 -1.54 -3.72
C SER A 80 34.71 -1.83 -2.56
#